data_AF-A0A940ZFV6-F1
#
_entry.id   AF-A0A940ZFV6-F1
#
_cell.length_a   1.000
_cell.length_b   1.000
_cell.length_c   1.000
_cell.angle_alpha   90.00
_cell.angle_beta   90.00
_cell.angle_gamma   90.00
#
_symmetry.space_group_name_H-M   'P 1'
#
loop_
_entity.id
_entity.type
_entity.pdbx_description
1 polymer ?
#
loop_
_entity_poly.entity_id
_entity_poly.type
_entity_poly.pdbx_seq_one_letter_code
_entity_poly.pdbx_strand_id
1 'polypeptide(L)'
;MDSFETKAYRSGFTVIAGIDEAGRGPLAGPVVAAAVVLPRGYKNGAVRDSKKLTPRSRAILYEVITRDALSIGLGVTEPSVIGAIRH
;
A
#
# COMPACT_ATOMS: atom_id res chain seq x y z
N MET A 1 16.34 1.29 -6.20
CA MET A 1 15.21 1.68 -7.07
C MET A 1 14.47 0.40 -7.34
N ASP A 2 13.16 0.33 -7.08
CA ASP A 2 12.42 -0.92 -7.27
C ASP A 2 12.44 -1.34 -8.75
N SER A 3 12.66 -2.63 -9.02
CA SER A 3 12.81 -3.13 -10.39
C SER A 3 11.51 -3.00 -11.18
N PHE A 4 10.38 -3.02 -10.48
CA PHE A 4 9.04 -2.92 -11.05
C PHE A 4 8.69 -1.49 -11.46
N GLU A 5 8.89 -0.51 -10.58
CA GLU A 5 8.65 0.91 -10.91
C GLU A 5 9.50 1.37 -12.09
N THR A 6 10.77 0.98 -12.11
CA THR A 6 11.70 1.34 -13.19
C THR A 6 11.22 0.79 -14.54
N LYS A 7 10.71 -0.45 -14.56
CA LYS A 7 10.14 -1.05 -15.78
C LYS A 7 8.89 -0.29 -16.25
N ALA A 8 7.96 0.03 -15.34
CA ALA A 8 6.75 0.77 -15.68
C ALA A 8 7.06 2.16 -16.25
N TYR A 9 8.01 2.91 -15.67
CA TYR A 9 8.45 4.18 -16.25
C TYR A 9 9.07 4.01 -17.65
N ARG A 10 9.86 2.95 -17.88
CA ARG A 10 10.43 2.66 -19.20
C ARG A 10 9.36 2.27 -20.23
N SER A 11 8.22 1.77 -19.79
CA SER A 11 7.06 1.48 -20.63
C SER A 11 6.16 2.69 -20.89
N GLY A 12 6.54 3.89 -20.43
CA GLY A 12 5.81 5.13 -20.70
C GLY A 12 4.76 5.50 -19.65
N PHE A 13 4.58 4.70 -18.59
CA PHE A 13 3.68 5.06 -17.50
C PHE A 13 4.28 6.23 -16.69
N THR A 14 3.47 7.23 -16.39
CA THR A 14 3.89 8.44 -15.67
C THR A 14 3.47 8.45 -14.20
N VAL A 15 2.42 7.69 -13.88
CA VAL A 15 1.85 7.54 -12.54
C VAL A 15 1.90 6.07 -12.15
N ILE A 16 2.48 5.79 -10.98
CA ILE A 16 2.60 4.42 -10.44
C ILE A 16 2.04 4.43 -9.03
N ALA A 17 1.08 3.55 -8.77
CA ALA A 17 0.54 3.31 -7.45
C ALA A 17 1.10 2.00 -6.88
N GLY A 18 1.60 2.04 -5.65
CA GLY A 18 1.83 0.84 -4.85
C GLY A 18 0.53 0.42 -4.16
N ILE A 19 0.22 -0.87 -4.17
CA ILE A 19 -1.00 -1.43 -3.56
C ILE A 19 -0.60 -2.42 -2.47
N ASP A 20 -1.26 -2.36 -1.31
CA ASP A 20 -1.09 -3.32 -0.21
C ASP A 20 -2.41 -3.57 0.53
N GLU A 21 -2.55 -4.72 1.18
CA GLU A 21 -3.77 -5.19 1.84
C GLU A 21 -3.53 -5.64 3.29
N ALA A 22 -4.47 -5.34 4.18
CA ALA A 22 -4.46 -5.77 5.58
C ALA A 22 -5.80 -6.42 5.96
N GLY A 23 -5.76 -7.35 6.92
CA GLY A 23 -6.96 -8.05 7.40
C GLY A 23 -7.23 -9.43 6.77
N ARG A 24 -6.28 -9.97 5.99
CA ARG A 24 -6.41 -11.31 5.38
C ARG A 24 -6.19 -12.42 6.43
N GLY A 25 -7.22 -12.75 7.20
CA GLY A 25 -7.24 -13.89 8.12
C GLY A 25 -8.67 -14.38 8.41
N PRO A 26 -8.91 -15.69 8.61
CA PRO A 26 -10.25 -16.29 8.70
C PRO A 26 -11.12 -15.83 9.89
N LEU A 27 -10.53 -15.07 10.84
CA LEU A 27 -11.19 -14.53 12.04
C LEU A 27 -11.01 -13.00 12.16
N ALA A 28 -10.33 -12.36 11.21
CA ALA A 28 -10.10 -10.92 11.23
C ALA A 28 -11.25 -10.22 10.51
N GLY A 29 -11.65 -9.04 10.99
CA GLY A 29 -12.73 -8.23 10.42
C GLY A 29 -12.47 -7.77 8.96
N PRO A 30 -13.05 -6.64 8.51
CA PRO A 30 -12.98 -6.25 7.11
C PRO A 30 -11.55 -6.19 6.55
N VAL A 31 -11.39 -6.59 5.29
CA VAL A 31 -10.14 -6.43 4.55
C VAL A 31 -10.05 -5.01 4.04
N VAL A 32 -8.90 -4.38 4.29
CA VAL A 32 -8.59 -3.03 3.86
C VAL A 32 -7.46 -3.09 2.85
N ALA A 33 -7.68 -2.58 1.64
CA ALA A 33 -6.66 -2.37 0.63
C ALA A 33 -6.35 -0.87 0.51
N ALA A 34 -5.08 -0.53 0.35
CA ALA A 34 -4.61 0.83 0.12
C ALA A 34 -3.86 0.93 -1.19
N ALA A 35 -4.08 2.00 -1.94
CA ALA A 35 -3.31 2.39 -3.11
C ALA A 35 -2.65 3.75 -2.85
N VAL A 36 -1.33 3.81 -2.97
CA VAL A 36 -0.54 5.03 -2.69
C VAL A 36 0.29 5.39 -3.91
N VAL A 37 0.13 6.64 -4.38
CA VAL A 37 0.96 7.22 -5.43
C VAL A 37 1.99 8.13 -4.78
N LEU A 38 3.27 7.78 -4.94
CA LEU A 38 4.39 8.57 -4.44
C LEU A 38 5.06 9.35 -5.58
N PRO A 39 5.72 10.50 -5.29
CA PRO A 39 6.50 11.21 -6.30
C PRO A 39 7.55 10.32 -6.97
N ARG A 40 7.82 10.55 -8.25
CA ARG A 40 8.85 9.77 -8.98
C ARG A 40 10.21 9.90 -8.29
N GLY A 41 10.83 8.75 -8.01
CA GLY A 41 12.12 8.71 -7.33
C GLY A 41 12.03 8.93 -5.82
N TYR A 42 10.82 8.88 -5.24
CA TYR A 42 10.63 8.88 -3.80
C TYR A 42 11.49 7.80 -3.14
N LYS A 43 12.22 8.19 -2.10
CA LYS A 43 13.08 7.30 -1.32
C LYS A 43 12.88 7.59 0.16
N ASN A 44 12.33 6.62 0.86
CA ASN A 44 12.25 6.65 2.31
C ASN A 44 12.69 5.27 2.84
N GLY A 45 13.83 5.23 3.51
CA GLY A 45 14.40 3.99 4.03
C GLY A 45 13.50 3.29 5.06
N ALA A 46 12.69 4.06 5.80
CA ALA A 46 11.81 3.54 6.83
C ALA A 46 10.53 2.91 6.26
N VAL A 47 10.06 3.34 5.09
CA VAL A 47 8.90 2.74 4.38
C VAL A 47 9.23 1.35 3.82
N ARG A 48 10.53 1.07 3.57
CA ARG A 48 10.99 -0.09 2.81
C ARG A 48 11.07 -1.41 3.61
N ASP A 49 11.19 -1.35 4.93
CA ASP A 49 11.29 -2.53 5.82
C ASP A 49 10.08 -2.61 6.76
N SER A 50 8.89 -2.72 6.16
CA SER A 50 7.63 -2.71 6.91
C SER A 50 7.41 -3.94 7.79
N LYS A 51 8.18 -5.01 7.58
CA LYS A 51 8.03 -6.33 8.22
C LYS A 51 8.38 -6.36 9.71
N LYS A 52 8.99 -5.30 10.25
CA LYS A 52 9.39 -5.19 11.67
C LYS A 52 8.81 -3.96 12.38
N LEU A 53 7.78 -3.33 11.82
CA LEU A 53 7.26 -2.07 12.36
C LEU A 53 6.39 -2.28 13.60
N THR A 54 6.76 -1.60 14.69
CA THR A 54 5.91 -1.45 15.88
C THR A 54 4.67 -0.60 15.54
N PRO A 55 3.58 -0.68 16.33
CA PRO A 55 2.41 0.19 16.12
C PRO A 55 2.76 1.68 16.07
N ARG A 56 3.68 2.12 16.92
CA ARG A 56 4.17 3.51 16.94
C ARG A 56 4.91 3.87 15.66
N SER A 57 5.78 3.00 15.17
CA SER A 57 6.50 3.20 13.91
C SER A 57 5.55 3.25 12.71
N ARG A 58 4.47 2.45 12.72
CA ARG A 58 3.43 2.50 11.69
C ARG A 58 2.67 3.82 11.69
N ALA A 59 2.31 4.35 12.86
CA ALA A 59 1.62 5.64 12.95
C ALA A 59 2.49 6.79 12.38
N ILE A 60 3.78 6.81 12.73
CA ILE A 60 4.73 7.80 12.19
C ILE A 60 4.86 7.65 10.67
N LEU A 61 4.99 6.42 10.16
CA LEU A 61 5.09 6.17 8.73
C LEU A 61 3.80 6.52 7.99
N TYR A 62 2.64 6.30 8.60
CA TYR A 62 1.36 6.71 8.04
C TYR A 62 1.31 8.24 7.85
N GLU A 63 1.72 9.02 8.85
CA GLU A 63 1.79 10.48 8.73
C GLU A 63 2.75 10.91 7.62
N VAL A 64 3.93 10.30 7.56
CA VAL A 64 4.94 10.60 6.53
C VAL A 64 4.42 10.27 5.13
N ILE A 65 3.83 9.09 4.93
CA ILE A 65 3.28 8.68 3.64
C ILE A 65 2.11 9.58 3.26
N THR A 66 1.21 9.90 4.20
CA THR A 66 0.04 10.75 3.92
C THR A 66 0.44 12.16 3.53
N ARG A 67 1.51 12.69 4.14
CA ARG A 67 2.07 14.00 3.80
C ARG A 67 2.77 14.00 2.44
N ASP A 68 3.54 12.96 2.15
CA ASP A 68 4.43 12.93 0.99
C ASP A 68 3.76 12.37 -0.28
N ALA A 69 2.65 11.64 -0.14
CA ALA A 69 1.93 11.06 -1.25
C ALA A 69 1.23 12.10 -2.12
N LEU A 70 1.23 11.85 -3.43
CA LEU A 70 0.47 12.63 -4.40
C LEU A 70 -1.02 12.27 -4.35
N SER A 71 -1.32 11.00 -4.05
CA SER A 71 -2.69 10.50 -3.93
C SER A 71 -2.73 9.22 -3.11
N ILE A 72 -3.81 9.05 -2.35
CA ILE A 72 -4.08 7.84 -1.54
C ILE A 72 -5.53 7.44 -1.75
N GLY A 73 -5.75 6.15 -2.03
CA GLY A 73 -7.06 5.52 -2.08
C GLY A 73 -7.15 4.38 -1.07
N LEU A 74 -8.29 4.25 -0.39
CA LEU A 74 -8.58 3.15 0.53
C LEU A 74 -9.85 2.42 0.06
N GLY A 75 -9.77 1.10 -0.03
CA GLY A 75 -10.90 0.21 -0.25
C GLY A 75 -11.12 -0.66 0.98
N VAL A 76 -12.34 -0.71 1.49
CA VAL A 76 -12.70 -1.56 2.63
C VAL A 76 -13.78 -2.53 2.16
N THR A 77 -13.53 -3.81 2.35
CA THR A 77 -14.45 -4.88 1.97
C THR A 77 -14.73 -5.76 3.19
N GLU A 78 -16.01 -6.01 3.46
CA GLU A 78 -16.39 -6.90 4.54
C GLU A 78 -16.02 -8.37 4.25
N PRO A 79 -15.71 -9.19 5.28
CA PRO A 79 -15.31 -10.58 5.07
C PRO A 79 -16.39 -11.42 4.38
N SER A 80 -17.66 -11.06 4.56
CA SER A 80 -18.83 -11.68 3.94
C SER A 80 -18.76 -11.70 2.41
N VAL A 81 -18.12 -10.69 1.80
CA VAL A 81 -17.94 -10.59 0.34
C VAL A 81 -16.81 -11.50 -0.16
N ILE A 82 -15.77 -11.74 0.66
CA ILE A 82 -14.60 -12.54 0.27
C ILE A 82 -14.94 -14.02 0.14
N GLY A 83 -15.94 -14.50 0.90
CA GLY A 83 -16.47 -15.86 0.76
C GLY A 83 -17.17 -16.14 -0.57
N ALA A 84 -17.66 -15.10 -1.27
CA ALA A 84 -18.43 -15.24 -2.52
C ALA A 84 -17.57 -15.20 -3.80
N ILE A 85 -16.28 -14.84 -3.71
CA ILE A 85 -15.37 -14.73 -4.87
C ILE A 85 -14.57 -16.05 -5.10
N ARG A 86 -14.73 -17.05 -4.21
CA ARG A 86 -14.22 -18.40 -4.43
C ARG A 86 -15.24 -19.21 -5.26
N HIS A 87 -15.06 -19.19 -6.58
CA HIS A 87 -15.47 -20.30 -7.43
C HIS A 87 -14.39 -21.37 -7.46
#